data_AF-A0AAW2QX03-F1
#
_entry.id   AF-A0AAW2QX03-F1
#
_cell.length_a   1.000
_cell.length_b   1.000
_cell.length_c   1.000
_cell.angle_alpha   90.00
_cell.angle_beta   90.00
_cell.angle_gamma   90.00
#
_symmetry.space_group_name_H-M   'P 1'
#
loop_
_entity.id
_entity.type
_entity.pdbx_description
1 polymer ?
#
loop_
_entity_poly.entity_id
_entity_poly.type
_entity_poly.pdbx_seq_one_letter_code
_entity_poly.pdbx_strand_id
1 'polypeptide(L)'
;MEIEKWVIEVNNEVESMPDTLVELEQWKKTCIYRLPAYVTDLDDKAYKPQIVSLGPYHQGKPQLKPMDEHKHRALLHFLKRSEKPLDYM
;
A
#
# COMPACT_ATOMS: atom_id res chain seq x y z
N MET A 1 17.06 -10.08 -13.75
CA MET A 1 16.59 -8.67 -13.83
C MET A 1 16.21 -8.18 -12.44
N GLU A 2 16.45 -6.92 -12.09
CA GLU A 2 16.16 -6.35 -10.74
C GLU A 2 14.72 -6.63 -10.23
N ILE A 3 13.74 -6.69 -11.14
CA ILE A 3 12.35 -7.00 -10.83
C ILE A 3 12.18 -8.44 -10.33
N GLU A 4 12.86 -9.41 -10.95
CA GLU A 4 12.75 -10.83 -10.56
C GLU A 4 13.27 -11.06 -9.15
N LYS A 5 14.37 -10.38 -8.80
CA LYS A 5 14.96 -10.44 -7.47
C LYS A 5 14.01 -9.87 -6.42
N TRP A 6 13.39 -8.73 -6.72
CA TRP A 6 12.43 -8.09 -5.81
C TRP A 6 11.16 -8.93 -5.61
N VAL A 7 10.63 -9.55 -6.67
CA VAL A 7 9.47 -10.46 -6.56
C VAL A 7 9.77 -11.64 -5.63
N ILE A 8 10.95 -12.24 -5.76
CA ILE A 8 11.39 -13.35 -4.89
C ILE A 8 11.48 -12.88 -3.43
N GLU A 9 12.07 -11.70 -3.20
CA GLU A 9 12.20 -11.11 -1.86
C GLU A 9 10.83 -10.92 -1.19
N VAL A 10 9.87 -10.31 -1.89
CA VAL A 10 8.51 -10.09 -1.39
C VAL A 10 7.80 -11.41 -1.06
N ASN A 11 7.91 -12.42 -1.93
CA ASN A 11 7.27 -13.72 -1.69
C ASN A 11 7.84 -14.40 -0.44
N ASN A 12 9.17 -14.37 -0.26
CA ASN A 12 9.81 -14.91 0.95
C ASN A 12 9.36 -14.18 2.22
N GLU A 13 9.18 -12.86 2.15
CA GLU A 13 8.67 -12.07 3.27
C GLU A 13 7.23 -12.45 3.65
N VAL A 14 6.36 -12.66 2.66
CA VAL A 14 4.97 -13.11 2.89
C VAL A 14 4.94 -14.46 3.61
N GLU A 15 5.79 -15.41 3.20
CA GLU A 15 5.91 -16.72 3.84
C GLU A 15 6.39 -16.61 5.30
N SER A 16 7.28 -15.66 5.57
CA SER A 16 7.84 -15.42 6.91
C SER A 16 6.89 -14.68 7.87
N MET A 17 5.78 -14.12 7.37
CA MET A 17 4.90 -13.29 8.21
C MET A 17 4.20 -14.09 9.32
N PRO A 18 4.11 -13.56 10.55
CA PRO A 18 3.34 -14.17 11.63
C PRO A 18 1.84 -14.16 11.32
N ASP A 19 1.05 -14.90 12.11
CA ASP A 19 -0.41 -14.89 11.98
C ASP A 19 -0.96 -13.45 12.09
N THR A 20 -1.80 -13.06 11.14
CA THR A 20 -2.26 -11.66 10.94
C THR A 20 -3.71 -11.45 11.37
N LEU A 21 -4.37 -12.46 11.95
CA LEU A 21 -5.79 -12.41 12.32
C LEU A 21 -6.18 -11.17 13.13
N VAL A 22 -5.35 -10.78 14.12
CA VAL A 22 -5.60 -9.62 15.00
C VAL A 22 -5.58 -8.30 14.23
N GLU A 23 -4.59 -8.10 13.35
CA GLU A 23 -4.53 -6.90 12.51
C GLU A 23 -5.66 -6.88 11.48
N LEU A 24 -6.04 -8.04 10.95
CA LEU A 24 -7.10 -8.18 9.96
C LEU A 24 -8.46 -7.69 10.49
N GLU A 25 -8.78 -7.99 11.75
CA GLU A 25 -10.01 -7.51 12.40
C GLU A 25 -10.02 -5.99 12.55
N GLN A 26 -8.88 -5.39 12.86
CA GLN A 26 -8.75 -3.94 12.97
C GLN A 26 -8.99 -3.26 11.61
N TRP A 27 -8.53 -3.87 10.51
CA TRP A 27 -8.61 -3.27 9.18
C TRP A 27 -9.99 -3.41 8.52
N LYS A 28 -10.83 -4.35 8.96
CA LYS A 28 -12.23 -4.48 8.49
C LYS A 28 -13.09 -3.24 8.76
N LYS A 29 -12.65 -2.33 9.63
CA LYS A 29 -13.37 -1.11 9.99
C LYS A 29 -13.02 0.10 9.12
N THR A 30 -12.08 -0.03 8.17
CA THR A 30 -11.54 1.08 7.40
C THR A 30 -12.08 1.09 5.96
N CYS A 31 -12.40 2.26 5.42
CA CYS A 31 -12.91 2.43 4.05
C CYS A 31 -12.07 3.46 3.26
N ILE A 32 -11.95 3.26 1.94
CA ILE A 32 -11.34 4.21 1.00
C ILE A 32 -12.46 4.81 0.14
N TYR A 33 -12.55 6.13 0.05
CA TYR A 33 -13.58 6.83 -0.72
C TYR A 33 -12.97 7.56 -1.92
N ARG A 34 -13.66 7.52 -3.05
CA ARG A 34 -13.34 8.35 -4.22
C ARG A 34 -14.11 9.67 -4.13
N LEU A 35 -13.38 10.78 -4.14
CA LEU A 35 -13.99 12.11 -4.13
C LEU A 35 -14.28 12.61 -5.56
N PRO A 36 -15.37 13.37 -5.78
CA PRO A 36 -15.61 14.06 -7.05
C PRO A 36 -14.58 15.18 -7.29
N ALA A 37 -14.23 15.43 -8.56
CA ALA A 37 -13.23 16.42 -8.94
C ALA A 37 -13.57 17.86 -8.48
N TYR A 38 -14.84 18.25 -8.57
CA TYR A 38 -15.27 19.57 -8.12
C TYR A 38 -15.08 19.80 -6.61
N VAL A 39 -15.00 18.73 -5.79
CA VAL A 39 -14.70 18.84 -4.36
C VAL A 39 -13.21 19.07 -4.15
N THR A 40 -12.37 18.38 -4.94
CA THR A 40 -10.92 18.50 -4.84
C THR A 40 -10.39 19.85 -5.33
N ASP A 41 -11.10 20.50 -6.24
CA ASP A 41 -10.73 21.80 -6.80
C ASP A 41 -10.97 22.97 -5.83
N LEU A 42 -11.83 22.79 -4.81
CA LEU A 42 -12.12 23.82 -3.80
C LEU A 42 -10.94 24.06 -2.85
N ASP A 43 -10.21 22.99 -2.50
CA ASP A 43 -9.00 23.06 -1.69
C ASP A 43 -8.07 21.89 -2.02
N ASP A 44 -7.24 22.08 -3.04
CA ASP A 44 -6.25 21.11 -3.48
C ASP A 44 -5.29 20.65 -2.37
N LYS A 45 -5.03 21.48 -1.34
CA LYS A 45 -4.15 21.09 -0.22
C LYS A 45 -4.83 20.14 0.75
N ALA A 46 -6.15 20.24 0.94
CA ALA A 46 -6.92 19.36 1.81
C ALA A 46 -6.96 17.91 1.30
N TYR A 47 -6.86 17.72 -0.02
CA TYR A 47 -6.98 16.40 -0.66
C TYR A 47 -5.67 15.85 -1.21
N LYS A 48 -4.61 16.68 -1.27
CA LYS A 48 -3.26 16.20 -1.55
C LYS A 48 -2.69 15.46 -0.35
N PRO A 49 -2.11 14.27 -0.56
CA PRO A 49 -1.53 13.51 0.53
C PRO A 49 -0.32 14.24 1.11
N GLN A 50 -0.37 14.45 2.42
CA GLN A 50 0.72 15.04 3.20
C GLN A 50 1.68 13.97 3.73
N ILE A 51 1.14 12.77 4.02
CA ILE A 51 1.85 11.68 4.69
C ILE A 51 1.88 10.42 3.83
N VAL A 52 0.73 10.05 3.23
CA VAL A 52 0.58 8.77 2.50
C VAL A 52 0.02 8.99 1.11
N SER A 53 0.74 8.56 0.09
CA SER A 53 0.16 8.34 -1.24
C SER A 53 0.06 6.87 -1.57
N LEU A 54 -1.06 6.47 -2.15
CA LEU A 54 -1.23 5.14 -2.72
C LEU A 54 -1.12 5.24 -4.24
N GLY A 55 -0.28 4.37 -4.83
CA GLY A 55 -0.07 4.33 -6.28
C GLY A 55 0.92 5.37 -6.83
N PRO A 56 1.11 5.39 -8.16
CA PRO A 56 2.22 6.11 -8.81
C PRO A 56 2.05 7.64 -8.81
N TYR A 57 0.85 8.14 -8.55
CA TYR A 57 0.49 9.56 -8.70
C TYR A 57 1.32 10.54 -7.88
N HIS A 58 1.92 10.10 -6.77
CA HIS A 58 2.76 10.95 -5.93
C HIS A 58 4.07 10.25 -5.52
N GLN A 59 4.60 9.40 -6.38
CA GLN A 59 5.86 8.71 -6.15
C GLN A 59 7.04 9.69 -6.09
N GLY A 60 8.06 9.37 -5.28
CA GLY A 60 9.34 10.09 -5.24
C GLY A 60 9.37 11.40 -4.45
N LYS A 61 8.23 11.83 -3.89
CA LYS A 61 8.18 13.04 -3.05
C LYS A 61 8.83 12.77 -1.67
N PRO A 62 9.83 13.57 -1.23
CA PRO A 62 10.55 13.33 0.02
C PRO A 62 9.65 13.20 1.25
N GLN A 63 8.59 14.01 1.34
CA GLN A 63 7.65 14.00 2.46
C GLN A 63 6.80 12.72 2.54
N LEU A 64 6.75 11.92 1.48
CA LEU A 64 5.95 10.69 1.41
C LEU A 64 6.79 9.41 1.60
N LYS A 65 8.13 9.53 1.61
CA LYS A 65 9.05 8.41 1.83
C LYS A 65 8.85 7.68 3.17
N PRO A 66 8.57 8.36 4.31
CA PRO A 66 8.37 7.66 5.58
C PRO A 66 7.25 6.61 5.54
N MET A 67 6.34 6.70 4.57
CA MET A 67 5.23 5.77 4.42
C MET A 67 5.55 4.54 3.58
N ASP A 68 6.71 4.49 2.91
CA ASP A 68 7.04 3.37 2.02
C ASP A 68 7.13 2.03 2.80
N GLU A 69 7.60 2.04 4.05
CA GLU A 69 7.57 0.87 4.94
C GLU A 69 6.15 0.36 5.21
N HIS A 70 5.19 1.26 5.38
CA HIS A 70 3.80 0.90 5.61
C HIS A 70 3.11 0.44 4.33
N LYS A 71 3.47 0.97 3.16
CA LYS A 71 2.99 0.47 1.86
C LYS A 71 3.48 -0.96 1.63
N HIS A 72 4.74 -1.22 1.95
CA HIS A 72 5.33 -2.56 1.89
C HIS A 72 4.59 -3.52 2.82
N ARG A 73 4.38 -3.14 4.08
CA ARG A 73 3.58 -3.94 5.03
C ARG A 73 2.17 -4.23 4.50
N ALA A 74 1.49 -3.21 3.96
CA ALA A 74 0.15 -3.37 3.39
C ALA A 74 0.12 -4.32 2.18
N LEU A 75 1.15 -4.29 1.33
CA LEU A 75 1.33 -5.24 0.23
C LEU A 75 1.44 -6.68 0.75
N LEU A 76 2.30 -6.92 1.74
CA LEU A 76 2.48 -8.26 2.31
C LEU A 76 1.17 -8.81 2.89
N HIS A 77 0.42 -7.99 3.65
CA HIS A 77 -0.90 -8.39 4.17
C HIS A 77 -1.91 -8.66 3.06
N PHE A 78 -1.89 -7.87 1.98
CA PHE A 78 -2.78 -8.07 0.85
C PHE A 78 -2.51 -9.42 0.17
N LEU A 79 -1.24 -9.73 -0.11
CA LEU A 79 -0.83 -10.99 -0.73
C LEU A 79 -1.14 -12.19 0.16
N LYS A 80 -0.84 -12.09 1.47
CA LYS A 80 -1.16 -13.13 2.45
C LYS A 80 -2.66 -13.44 2.51
N ARG A 81 -3.50 -12.39 2.51
CA ARG A 81 -4.97 -12.54 2.54
C ARG A 81 -5.56 -13.02 1.21
N SER A 82 -4.95 -12.65 0.07
CA SER A 82 -5.44 -13.06 -1.24
C SER A 82 -5.05 -14.49 -1.59
N GLU A 83 -4.14 -15.10 -0.81
CA GLU A 83 -3.55 -16.42 -1.05
C GLU A 83 -2.92 -16.53 -2.46
N LYS A 84 -2.47 -15.40 -2.99
CA LYS A 84 -1.83 -15.32 -4.31
C LYS A 84 -0.41 -14.81 -4.16
N PRO A 85 0.57 -15.50 -4.77
CA PRO A 85 1.92 -14.95 -4.87
C PRO A 85 1.89 -13.70 -5.76
N LEU A 86 2.94 -12.90 -5.64
CA LEU A 86 3.15 -11.81 -6.59
C LEU A 86 3.59 -12.41 -7.93
N ASP A 87 2.69 -12.44 -8.92
CA ASP A 87 2.95 -12.98 -10.25
C ASP A 87 3.76 -12.00 -11.13
N TYR A 88 4.53 -12.55 -12.08
CA TYR A 88 5.15 -11.79 -13.16
C TYR A 88 4.05 -11.31 -14.12
N MET A 89 3.76 -10.01 -14.12
CA MET A 89 2.88 -9.39 -15.11
C MET A 89 3.63 -9.11 -16.41
#